data_AF-A0A1C3PDX2-F1
#
_entry.id   AF-A0A1C3PDX2-F1
#
_cell.length_a   1.000
_cell.length_b   1.000
_cell.length_c   1.000
_cell.angle_alpha   90.00
_cell.angle_beta   90.00
_cell.angle_gamma   90.00
#
_symmetry.space_group_name_H-M   'P 1'
#
loop_
_entity.id
_entity.type
_entity.pdbx_description
1 polymer ?
#
loop_
_entity_poly.entity_id
_entity_poly.type
_entity_poly.pdbx_seq_one_letter_code
_entity_poly.pdbx_strand_id
1 'polypeptide(L)'
;MGQVLRQGGLVDVAAHLADTRCDPALLQPTGAGRVRVDQAHVTPLLLPAVADYRRVDPQGHSDRWGVVVTLDVEKVDPSATLTWI
;
A
#
# COMPACT_ATOMS: atom_id res chain seq x y z
N MET A 1 11.75 -7.92 -0.96
CA MET A 1 10.80 -7.69 0.15
C MET A 1 9.36 -8.04 -0.26
N GLY A 2 8.79 -7.42 -1.30
CA GLY A 2 7.39 -7.67 -1.71
C GLY A 2 7.01 -9.15 -1.94
N GLN A 3 7.92 -9.99 -2.46
CA GLN A 3 7.64 -11.43 -2.62
C GLN A 3 7.35 -12.16 -1.30
N VAL A 4 8.11 -11.86 -0.24
CA VAL A 4 7.93 -12.51 1.08
C VAL A 4 6.60 -12.06 1.71
N LEU A 5 6.27 -10.78 1.59
CA LEU A 5 5.01 -10.24 2.12
C LEU A 5 3.80 -10.79 1.36
N ARG A 6 3.90 -10.92 0.03
CA ARG A 6 2.88 -11.59 -0.78
C ARG A 6 2.71 -13.05 -0.39
N GLN A 7 3.81 -13.77 -0.13
CA GLN A 7 3.76 -15.16 0.34
C GLN A 7 3.11 -15.28 1.73
N GLY A 8 3.29 -14.28 2.60
CA GLY A 8 2.58 -14.17 3.88
C GLY A 8 1.12 -13.71 3.75
N GLY A 9 0.58 -13.58 2.54
CA GLY A 9 -0.81 -13.18 2.30
C GLY A 9 -1.10 -11.69 2.46
N LEU A 10 -0.08 -10.83 2.60
CA LEU A 10 -0.29 -9.40 2.64
C LEU A 10 -0.48 -8.81 1.23
N VAL A 11 -1.30 -7.77 1.15
CA VAL A 11 -1.64 -7.05 -0.07
C VAL A 11 -0.90 -5.72 -0.10
N ASP A 12 -0.13 -5.48 -1.17
CA ASP A 12 0.44 -4.15 -1.45
C ASP A 12 -0.69 -3.20 -1.85
N VAL A 13 -0.90 -2.16 -1.02
CA VAL A 13 -1.98 -1.18 -1.20
C VAL A 13 -1.86 -0.42 -2.52
N ALA A 14 -0.66 0.00 -2.90
CA ALA A 14 -0.44 0.77 -4.12
C ALA A 14 -0.72 -0.09 -5.36
N ALA A 15 -0.27 -1.35 -5.34
CA ALA A 15 -0.57 -2.33 -6.39
C ALA A 15 -2.07 -2.58 -6.51
N HIS A 16 -2.75 -2.86 -5.40
CA HIS A 16 -4.19 -3.11 -5.39
C HIS A 16 -5.00 -1.93 -5.95
N LEU A 17 -4.68 -0.69 -5.54
CA LEU A 17 -5.37 0.49 -6.04
C LEU A 17 -5.01 0.80 -7.49
N ALA A 18 -3.77 0.56 -7.92
CA ALA A 18 -3.38 0.74 -9.32
C ALA A 18 -4.19 -0.17 -10.24
N ASP A 19 -4.35 -1.44 -9.86
CA ASP A 19 -5.16 -2.39 -10.61
C ASP A 19 -6.64 -2.02 -10.58
N THR A 20 -7.19 -1.74 -9.40
CA THR A 20 -8.63 -1.47 -9.21
C THR A 20 -9.09 -0.16 -9.87
N ARG A 21 -8.22 0.85 -9.90
CA ARG A 21 -8.51 2.16 -10.51
C ARG A 21 -7.98 2.29 -11.93
N CYS A 22 -7.31 1.26 -12.46
CA CYS A 22 -6.57 1.31 -13.72
C CYS A 22 -5.57 2.49 -13.75
N ASP A 23 -4.90 2.78 -12.63
CA ASP A 23 -3.96 3.89 -12.49
C ASP A 23 -2.53 3.40 -12.18
N PRO A 24 -1.70 3.14 -13.20
CA PRO A 24 -0.31 2.71 -13.00
C PRO A 24 0.57 3.83 -12.39
N ALA A 25 0.11 5.08 -12.35
CA ALA A 25 0.89 6.18 -11.76
C ALA A 25 1.07 6.01 -10.24
N LEU A 26 0.22 5.22 -9.58
CA LEU A 26 0.36 4.85 -8.16
C LEU A 26 1.60 3.96 -7.91
N LEU A 27 2.14 3.33 -8.95
CA LEU A 27 3.29 2.43 -8.86
C LEU A 27 4.64 3.13 -9.09
N GLN A 28 4.64 4.46 -9.23
CA GLN A 28 5.83 5.23 -9.48
C GLN A 28 6.92 5.03 -8.40
N PRO A 29 8.20 5.24 -8.77
CA PRO A 29 9.32 5.11 -7.84
C PRO A 29 9.20 6.00 -6.60
N THR A 30 9.67 5.48 -5.47
CA THR A 30 9.76 6.26 -4.22
C THR A 30 11.20 6.50 -3.79
N GLY A 31 12.19 5.77 -4.33
CA GLY A 31 13.61 5.97 -4.00
C GLY A 31 14.48 6.20 -5.23
N ALA A 32 15.78 6.38 -4.97
CA ALA A 32 16.81 6.48 -5.99
C ALA A 32 16.84 5.24 -6.90
N GLY A 33 17.33 5.42 -8.14
CA GLY A 33 17.41 4.33 -9.13
C GLY A 33 16.09 3.95 -9.79
N ARG A 34 15.05 4.79 -9.68
CA ARG A 34 13.70 4.55 -10.23
C ARG A 34 13.05 3.27 -9.71
N VAL A 35 13.29 2.95 -8.44
CA VAL A 35 12.69 1.80 -7.75
C VAL A 35 11.62 2.28 -6.76
N ARG A 36 10.49 1.54 -6.67
CA ARG A 36 9.53 1.71 -5.57
C ARG A 36 10.01 0.90 -4.37
N VAL A 37 10.64 1.57 -3.42
CA VAL A 37 11.25 0.95 -2.24
C VAL A 37 10.38 1.05 -0.99
N ASP A 38 9.45 2.02 -0.97
CA ASP A 38 8.53 2.26 0.13
C ASP A 38 7.15 1.73 -0.28
N GLN A 39 6.63 0.79 0.51
CA GLN A 39 5.38 0.09 0.23
C GLN A 39 4.59 -0.07 1.54
N ALA A 40 3.28 0.17 1.48
CA ALA A 40 2.37 -0.18 2.55
C ALA A 40 1.68 -1.51 2.19
N HIS A 41 1.78 -2.48 3.09
CA HIS A 41 1.14 -3.78 2.93
C HIS A 41 0.13 -3.98 4.06
N VAL A 42 -1.06 -4.47 3.71
CA VAL A 42 -2.15 -4.73 4.66
C VAL A 42 -2.55 -6.19 4.63
N THR A 43 -3.11 -6.69 5.73
CA THR A 43 -3.79 -7.99 5.72
C THR A 43 -5.07 -7.89 4.88
N PRO A 44 -5.57 -9.01 4.31
CA PRO A 44 -6.79 -8.99 3.51
C PRO A 44 -8.01 -8.39 4.23
N LEU A 45 -8.09 -8.55 5.56
CA LEU A 45 -9.20 -7.99 6.36
C LEU A 45 -9.24 -6.45 6.39
N LEU A 46 -8.09 -5.79 6.22
CA LEU A 46 -8.02 -4.33 6.17
C LEU A 46 -8.22 -3.78 4.75
N LEU A 47 -8.25 -4.63 3.73
CA LEU A 47 -8.36 -4.19 2.34
C LEU A 47 -9.63 -3.36 2.06
N PRO A 48 -10.82 -3.72 2.58
CA PRO A 48 -12.03 -2.90 2.40
C PRO A 48 -11.92 -1.48 2.97
N ALA A 49 -11.06 -1.28 3.98
CA ALA A 49 -10.82 0.03 4.58
C ALA A 49 -9.83 0.88 3.79
N VAL A 50 -9.13 0.35 2.79
CA VAL A 50 -8.19 1.13 1.98
C VAL A 50 -8.98 2.12 1.12
N ALA A 51 -9.00 3.38 1.53
CA ALA A 51 -9.71 4.45 0.85
C ALA A 51 -8.84 5.15 -0.19
N ASP A 52 -7.55 5.35 0.10
CA ASP A 52 -6.64 6.02 -0.83
C ASP A 52 -5.17 5.70 -0.62
N TYR A 53 -4.36 6.01 -1.63
CA TYR A 53 -2.90 5.97 -1.59
C TYR A 53 -2.33 7.14 -2.39
N ARG A 54 -1.33 7.82 -1.82
CA ARG A 54 -0.59 8.86 -2.54
C ARG A 54 0.87 8.92 -2.12
N ARG A 55 1.68 9.41 -3.05
CA ARG A 55 3.07 9.81 -2.80
C ARG A 55 3.11 11.24 -2.26
N VAL A 56 4.12 11.54 -1.45
CA VAL A 56 4.39 12.87 -0.89
C VAL A 56 5.78 13.29 -1.29
N ASP A 57 5.87 14.43 -1.96
CA ASP A 57 7.16 15.03 -2.33
C ASP A 57 7.93 15.38 -1.05
N PRO A 58 9.17 14.88 -0.88
CA PRO A 58 9.97 15.21 0.29
C PRO A 58 10.51 16.64 0.28
N GLN A 59 10.31 17.41 -0.80
CA GLN A 59 10.76 18.80 -0.94
C GLN A 59 12.25 18.99 -0.66
N GLY A 60 13.06 17.99 -1.05
CA GLY A 60 14.51 18.00 -0.83
C GLY A 60 14.97 17.64 0.58
N HIS A 61 14.05 17.33 1.51
CA HIS A 61 14.39 16.89 2.87
C HIS A 61 14.73 15.40 2.98
N SER A 62 14.47 14.62 1.94
CA SER A 62 14.78 13.20 1.84
C SER A 62 15.04 12.81 0.39
N ASP A 63 15.86 11.78 0.20
CA ASP A 63 16.05 11.08 -1.07
C ASP A 63 14.90 10.09 -1.39
N ARG A 64 13.93 9.97 -0.48
CA ARG A 64 12.73 9.14 -0.64
C ARG A 64 11.46 9.95 -0.63
N TRP A 65 10.52 9.56 -1.49
CA TRP A 65 9.14 10.02 -1.42
C TRP A 65 8.45 9.41 -0.22
N GLY A 66 7.70 10.23 0.52
CA GLY A 66 6.76 9.73 1.49
C GLY A 66 5.62 8.98 0.80
N VAL A 67 5.00 8.05 1.52
CA VAL A 67 3.77 7.38 1.08
C VAL A 67 2.72 7.54 2.15
N VAL A 68 1.49 7.83 1.74
CA VAL A 68 0.34 7.96 2.64
C VAL A 68 -0.73 6.99 2.18
N VAL A 69 -1.22 6.19 3.11
CA VAL A 69 -2.43 5.38 2.93
C VAL A 69 -3.52 6.00 3.78
N THR A 70 -4.69 6.22 3.18
CA THR A 70 -5.89 6.64 3.92
C THR A 70 -6.75 5.42 4.17
N LEU A 71 -7.11 5.21 5.43
CA LEU A 71 -8.00 4.13 5.85
C LEU A 71 -9.33 4.69 6.32
N ASP A 72 -10.41 4.12 5.81
CA ASP A 72 -11.78 4.31 6.26
C ASP A 72 -12.16 3.11 7.14
N VAL A 73 -11.91 3.25 8.44
CA VAL A 73 -11.99 2.13 9.40
C VAL A 73 -13.42 1.63 9.62
N GLU A 74 -14.43 2.41 9.26
CA GLU A 74 -15.84 1.98 9.34
C GLU A 74 -16.16 0.87 8.34
N LYS A 75 -15.30 0.66 7.33
CA LYS A 75 -15.42 -0.44 6.35
C LYS A 75 -14.78 -1.75 6.80
N VAL A 76 -14.08 -1.76 7.94
CA VAL A 76 -13.57 -3.02 8.51
C VAL A 76 -14.74 -3.74 9.18
N ASP A 77 -14.96 -5.00 8.83
CA ASP A 77 -15.85 -5.87 9.60
C ASP A 77 -15.11 -6.35 10.86
N PRO A 78 -15.48 -5.88 12.07
CA PRO A 78 -14.80 -6.26 13.30
C PRO A 78 -15.09 -7.71 13.72
N SER A 79 -16.10 -8.35 13.12
CA SER A 79 -16.44 -9.75 13.37
C SER A 79 -15.61 -10.72 12.52
N ALA A 80 -14.93 -10.22 11.49
CA ALA A 80 -14.07 -11.02 10.64
C ALA A 80 -12.85 -11.54 11.43
N THR A 81 -12.70 -12.86 11.48
CA THR A 81 -11.64 -13.49 12.27
C THR A 81 -10.34 -13.59 11.46
N LEU A 82 -9.21 -13.18 12.07
CA LEU A 82 -7.88 -13.43 11.51
C LEU A 82 -7.53 -14.91 11.67
N THR A 83 -7.52 -15.67 10.57
CA THR A 83 -6.86 -16.98 10.52
C THR A 83 -5.42 -16.75 10.05
N TRP A 84 -4.46 -16.81 10.97
CA TRP A 84 -3.04 -16.82 10.63
C TRP A 84 -2.68 -18.22 10.10
N ILE A 85 -2.15 -18.28 8.88
CA ILE A 85 -1.64 -19.50 8.24
C ILE A 85 -0.15 -19.63 8.52
#